data_AF-A0A533ZVM4-F1
#
_entry.id   AF-A0A533ZVM4-F1
#
_cell.length_a   1.000
_cell.length_b   1.000
_cell.length_c   1.000
_cell.angle_alpha   90.00
_cell.angle_beta   90.00
_cell.angle_gamma   90.00
#
_symmetry.space_group_name_H-M   'P 1'
#
loop_
_entity.id
_entity.type
_entity.pdbx_description
1 polymer ?
#
loop_
_entity_poly.entity_id
_entity_poly.type
_entity_poly.pdbx_seq_one_letter_code
_entity_poly.pdbx_strand_id
1 'polypeptide(L)'
;MKYRVLTCLLATVLVWPIVGAQRAAPLHVVPVALSPRDSAVHALNRLAYGPRPGEVDRVTAEGVMHWIDRQLVPRKMDDGALARRERDFRILEYDRGDLAGMYAEVQRERRERKQTANQASDTTVTPREQTARRLAGQFQELAVVRAALSERQLYEVMVDFWTNHFNVYFAKGADRFLTPDYIEHTIRPKAMGKFEDLLIATAESPAMLFYLDNWESVAP
;
A
#
# COMPACT_ATOMS: atom_id res chain seq x y z
N MET A 1 26.22 79.92 -53.16
CA MET A 1 25.26 79.74 -54.28
C MET A 1 24.44 78.49 -53.98
N LYS A 2 23.25 78.60 -53.39
CA LYS A 2 21.92 78.78 -54.02
C LYS A 2 21.42 77.57 -54.84
N TYR A 3 20.49 76.82 -54.21
CA TYR A 3 19.45 75.91 -54.74
C TYR A 3 19.94 74.56 -55.35
N ARG A 4 19.26 73.41 -55.24
CA ARG A 4 17.82 73.09 -55.21
C ARG A 4 17.54 71.75 -54.52
N VAL A 5 16.34 71.68 -53.94
CA VAL A 5 15.64 70.50 -53.41
C VAL A 5 15.34 69.49 -54.52
N LEU A 6 15.52 68.20 -54.26
CA LEU A 6 14.84 67.13 -54.99
C LEU A 6 14.32 66.07 -54.00
N THR A 7 13.03 65.87 -54.09
CA THR A 7 12.13 65.05 -53.29
C THR A 7 12.36 63.56 -53.58
N CYS A 8 12.71 62.76 -52.59
CA CYS A 8 12.70 61.29 -52.68
C CYS A 8 11.50 60.75 -51.89
N LEU A 9 10.45 60.34 -52.61
CA LEU A 9 9.34 59.56 -52.09
C LEU A 9 9.82 58.12 -51.85
N LEU A 10 9.92 57.73 -50.57
CA LEU A 10 10.12 56.35 -50.15
C LEU A 10 8.83 55.55 -50.36
N ALA A 11 8.84 54.63 -51.33
CA ALA A 11 7.84 53.57 -51.43
C ALA A 11 8.32 52.37 -50.58
N THR A 12 7.73 52.18 -49.40
CA THR A 12 7.91 50.98 -48.58
C THR A 12 7.01 49.87 -49.10
N VAL A 13 7.59 48.91 -49.83
CA VAL A 13 6.91 47.66 -50.17
C VAL A 13 6.97 46.75 -48.93
N LEU A 14 5.85 46.63 -48.23
CA LEU A 14 5.62 45.65 -47.19
C LEU A 14 5.52 44.26 -47.83
N VAL A 15 6.63 43.52 -47.88
CA VAL A 15 6.62 42.09 -48.22
C VAL A 15 6.26 41.33 -46.95
N TRP A 16 4.98 40.95 -46.83
CA TRP A 16 4.52 40.02 -45.80
C TRP A 16 5.01 38.62 -46.19
N PRO A 17 5.85 37.93 -45.40
CA PRO A 17 6.16 36.54 -45.71
C PRO A 17 4.89 35.72 -45.49
N ILE A 18 4.40 35.10 -46.57
CA ILE A 18 3.43 34.01 -46.50
C ILE A 18 4.16 32.85 -45.84
N VAL A 19 4.12 32.80 -44.51
CA VAL A 19 4.47 31.59 -43.77
C VAL A 19 3.36 30.60 -44.06
N GLY A 20 3.59 29.77 -45.08
CA GLY A 20 2.76 28.60 -45.32
C GLY A 20 2.83 27.73 -44.07
N ALA A 21 1.74 27.67 -43.32
CA ALA A 21 1.58 26.70 -42.24
C ALA A 21 1.58 25.31 -42.88
N GLN A 22 2.75 24.68 -42.97
CA GLN A 22 2.85 23.25 -43.20
C GLN A 22 2.15 22.59 -42.02
N ARG A 23 0.93 22.08 -42.24
CA ARG A 23 0.33 21.12 -41.32
C ARG A 23 1.31 19.97 -41.22
N ALA A 24 2.01 19.87 -40.08
CA ALA A 24 2.76 18.68 -39.74
C ALA A 24 1.79 17.49 -39.88
N ALA A 25 2.15 16.51 -40.70
CA ALA A 25 1.39 15.27 -40.79
C ALA A 25 1.23 14.71 -39.36
N PRO A 26 0.05 14.22 -38.97
CA PRO A 26 -0.12 13.61 -37.66
C PRO A 26 0.92 12.51 -37.54
N LEU A 27 1.79 12.63 -36.53
CA LEU A 27 2.72 11.55 -36.18
C LEU A 27 1.87 10.31 -35.93
N HIS A 28 1.91 9.36 -36.85
CA HIS A 28 1.41 8.02 -36.60
C HIS A 28 2.34 7.41 -35.56
N VAL A 29 1.99 7.57 -34.29
CA VAL A 29 2.56 6.76 -33.22
C VAL A 29 2.00 5.37 -33.46
N VAL A 30 2.76 4.53 -34.17
CA VAL A 30 2.46 3.10 -34.24
C VAL A 30 2.61 2.58 -32.82
N PRO A 31 1.54 2.11 -32.15
CA PRO A 31 1.70 1.51 -30.84
C PRO A 31 2.59 0.28 -31.02
N VAL A 32 3.80 0.34 -30.47
CA VAL A 32 4.69 -0.82 -30.43
C VAL A 32 3.99 -1.84 -29.56
N ALA A 33 3.48 -2.90 -30.19
CA ALA A 33 2.95 -4.04 -29.45
C ALA A 33 4.08 -4.61 -28.59
N LEU A 34 3.86 -4.67 -27.29
CA LEU A 34 4.82 -5.22 -26.35
C LEU A 34 5.08 -6.69 -26.70
N SER A 35 6.35 -7.13 -26.61
CA SER A 35 6.64 -8.56 -26.70
C SER A 35 5.94 -9.32 -25.55
N PRO A 36 5.75 -10.65 -25.65
CA PRO A 36 5.22 -11.44 -24.54
C PRO A 36 6.02 -11.26 -23.24
N ARG A 37 7.35 -11.16 -23.36
CA ARG A 37 8.25 -10.90 -22.23
C ARG A 37 8.02 -9.51 -21.64
N ASP A 38 7.94 -8.47 -22.47
CA ASP A 38 7.70 -7.10 -21.99
C ASP A 38 6.33 -6.97 -21.33
N SER A 39 5.33 -7.66 -21.87
CA SER A 39 3.98 -7.72 -21.29
C SER A 39 4.00 -8.41 -19.93
N ALA A 40 4.76 -9.49 -19.77
CA ALA A 40 4.93 -10.18 -18.48
C ALA A 40 5.61 -9.28 -17.45
N VAL A 41 6.71 -8.60 -17.83
CA VAL A 41 7.39 -7.62 -16.95
C VAL A 41 6.43 -6.49 -16.57
N HIS A 42 5.67 -5.97 -17.53
CA HIS A 42 4.71 -4.90 -17.27
C HIS A 42 3.63 -5.33 -16.28
N ALA A 43 3.02 -6.50 -16.48
CA ALA A 43 2.00 -7.03 -15.58
C ALA A 43 2.55 -7.24 -14.16
N LEU A 44 3.72 -7.87 -14.02
CA LEU A 44 4.36 -8.11 -12.72
C LEU A 44 4.72 -6.81 -11.98
N ASN A 45 5.08 -5.74 -12.70
CA ASN A 45 5.37 -4.44 -12.07
C ASN A 45 4.11 -3.64 -11.71
N ARG A 46 2.96 -3.95 -12.33
CA ARG A 46 1.71 -3.18 -12.14
C ARG A 46 0.71 -3.88 -11.22
N LEU A 47 0.76 -5.21 -11.16
CA LEU A 47 -0.22 -6.04 -10.47
C LEU A 47 0.42 -6.91 -9.37
N ALA A 48 1.72 -6.76 -9.12
CA ALA A 48 2.47 -7.47 -8.10
C ALA A 48 3.58 -6.58 -7.52
N TYR A 49 4.39 -7.11 -6.60
CA TYR A 49 5.56 -6.41 -6.05
C TYR A 49 6.78 -6.42 -6.98
N GLY A 50 6.58 -6.77 -8.25
CA GLY A 50 7.63 -6.97 -9.25
C GLY A 50 8.02 -8.44 -9.46
N PRO A 51 8.87 -8.72 -10.46
CA PRO A 51 9.25 -10.08 -10.83
C PRO A 51 10.22 -10.72 -9.83
N ARG A 52 9.90 -11.94 -9.39
CA ARG A 52 10.83 -12.85 -8.70
C ARG A 52 11.80 -13.51 -9.70
N PRO A 53 12.94 -14.05 -9.26
CA PRO A 53 13.83 -14.81 -10.15
C PRO A 53 13.09 -15.91 -10.92
N GLY A 54 13.16 -15.87 -12.25
CA GLY A 54 12.46 -16.81 -13.15
C GLY A 54 10.97 -16.51 -13.40
N GLU A 55 10.37 -15.55 -12.70
CA GLU A 55 8.92 -15.32 -12.77
C GLU A 55 8.49 -14.74 -14.13
N VAL A 56 9.31 -13.88 -14.73
CA VAL A 56 9.04 -13.33 -16.06
C VAL A 56 8.94 -14.46 -17.09
N ASP A 57 9.83 -15.45 -17.02
CA ASP A 57 9.83 -16.59 -17.95
C ASP A 57 8.60 -17.47 -17.73
N ARG A 58 8.22 -17.70 -16.46
CA ARG A 58 7.01 -18.46 -16.10
C ARG A 58 5.73 -17.79 -16.62
N VAL A 59 5.56 -16.48 -16.37
CA VAL A 59 4.39 -15.73 -16.84
C VAL A 59 4.37 -15.62 -18.37
N THR A 60 5.55 -15.50 -19.01
CA THR A 60 5.64 -15.51 -20.47
C THR A 60 5.19 -16.84 -21.06
N ALA A 61 5.60 -17.96 -20.45
CA ALA A 61 5.21 -19.31 -20.89
C ALA A 61 3.74 -19.65 -20.60
N GLU A 62 3.21 -19.19 -19.46
CA GLU A 62 1.81 -19.33 -19.06
C GLU A 62 0.87 -18.47 -19.91
N GLY A 63 1.35 -17.30 -20.33
CA GLY A 63 0.55 -16.27 -20.98
C GLY A 63 0.03 -15.25 -19.96
N VAL A 64 0.31 -13.97 -20.22
CA VAL A 64 0.02 -12.86 -19.29
C VAL A 64 -1.45 -12.79 -18.88
N MET A 65 -2.38 -12.95 -19.84
CA MET A 65 -3.82 -12.89 -19.54
C MET A 65 -4.26 -14.06 -18.63
N HIS A 66 -3.72 -15.26 -18.85
CA HIS A 66 -4.04 -16.40 -17.99
C HIS A 66 -3.52 -16.18 -16.56
N TRP A 67 -2.32 -15.63 -16.43
CA TRP A 67 -1.78 -15.23 -15.13
C TRP A 67 -2.67 -14.18 -14.45
N ILE A 68 -3.11 -13.13 -15.15
CA ILE A 68 -4.02 -12.10 -14.61
C ILE A 68 -5.33 -12.71 -14.13
N ASP A 69 -5.97 -13.57 -14.94
CA ASP A 69 -7.25 -14.19 -14.59
C ASP A 69 -7.15 -15.01 -13.29
N ARG A 70 -6.02 -15.69 -13.06
CA ARG A 70 -5.77 -16.40 -11.80
C ARG A 70 -5.63 -15.44 -10.63
N GLN A 71 -4.91 -14.33 -10.79
CA GLN A 71 -4.72 -13.32 -9.74
C GLN A 71 -6.05 -12.67 -9.28
N LEU A 72 -7.05 -12.59 -10.17
CA LEU A 72 -8.39 -12.09 -9.84
C LEU A 72 -9.22 -13.06 -8.98
N VAL A 73 -8.81 -14.33 -8.88
CA VAL A 73 -9.51 -15.35 -8.09
C VAL A 73 -8.54 -16.03 -7.09
N PRO A 74 -7.97 -15.27 -6.14
CA PRO A 74 -6.87 -15.73 -5.30
C PRO A 74 -7.20 -16.95 -4.46
N ARG A 75 -8.49 -17.14 -4.09
CA ARG A 75 -8.97 -18.30 -3.34
C ARG A 75 -8.75 -19.64 -4.06
N LYS A 76 -8.61 -19.65 -5.39
CA LYS A 76 -8.34 -20.86 -6.19
C LYS A 76 -6.85 -21.15 -6.36
N MET A 77 -5.98 -20.24 -5.92
CA MET A 77 -4.54 -20.39 -6.07
C MET A 77 -3.95 -21.11 -4.86
N ASP A 78 -3.10 -22.10 -5.12
CA ASP A 78 -2.27 -22.70 -4.08
C ASP A 78 -1.27 -21.65 -3.56
N ASP A 79 -1.17 -21.58 -2.24
CA ASP A 79 -0.23 -20.70 -1.54
C ASP A 79 0.46 -21.44 -0.40
N GLY A 80 0.70 -22.75 -0.60
CA GLY A 80 1.24 -23.65 0.40
C GLY A 80 2.63 -23.25 0.90
N ALA A 81 3.46 -22.59 0.08
CA ALA A 81 4.77 -22.10 0.50
C ALA A 81 4.65 -20.99 1.56
N LEU A 82 3.79 -19.99 1.31
CA LEU A 82 3.47 -18.95 2.28
C LEU A 82 2.85 -19.57 3.54
N ALA A 83 1.83 -20.42 3.38
CA ALA A 83 1.14 -21.04 4.52
C ALA A 83 2.09 -21.84 5.42
N ARG A 84 3.17 -22.44 4.88
CA ARG A 84 4.21 -23.08 5.70
C ARG A 84 5.02 -22.08 6.50
N ARG A 85 5.38 -20.94 5.89
CA ARG A 85 6.17 -19.89 6.53
C ARG A 85 5.36 -19.11 7.57
N GLU A 86 4.07 -18.89 7.34
CA GLU A 86 3.18 -18.20 8.29
C GLU A 86 3.05 -18.91 9.64
N ARG A 87 3.30 -20.22 9.71
CA ARG A 87 3.31 -20.96 10.99
C ARG A 87 4.40 -20.53 11.96
N ASP A 88 5.44 -19.84 11.50
CA ASP A 88 6.48 -19.30 12.37
C ASP A 88 6.04 -17.99 13.06
N PHE A 89 4.93 -17.39 12.60
CA PHE A 89 4.44 -16.09 13.05
C PHE A 89 3.37 -16.27 14.13
N ARG A 90 3.83 -16.39 15.37
CA ARG A 90 2.97 -16.52 16.54
C ARG A 90 1.92 -15.44 16.67
N ILE A 91 2.16 -14.22 16.15
CA ILE A 91 1.15 -13.15 16.14
C ILE A 91 -0.19 -13.58 15.49
N LEU A 92 -0.17 -14.51 14.54
CA LEU A 92 -1.38 -15.05 13.91
C LEU A 92 -2.17 -16.01 14.81
N GLU A 93 -1.60 -16.44 15.93
CA GLU A 93 -2.26 -17.29 16.93
C GLU A 93 -3.12 -16.46 17.92
N TYR A 94 -2.92 -15.15 17.96
CA TYR A 94 -3.60 -14.27 18.93
C TYR A 94 -4.86 -13.68 18.31
N ASP A 95 -5.97 -13.78 19.04
CA ASP A 95 -7.16 -13.05 18.67
C ASP A 95 -7.16 -11.61 19.22
N ARG A 96 -8.18 -10.84 18.83
CA ARG A 96 -8.39 -9.47 19.31
C ARG A 96 -8.40 -9.36 20.84
N GLY A 97 -9.06 -10.29 21.51
CA GLY A 97 -9.19 -10.32 22.97
C GLY A 97 -7.86 -10.57 23.65
N ASP A 98 -7.06 -11.51 23.13
CA ASP A 98 -5.72 -11.80 23.64
C ASP A 98 -4.81 -10.55 23.54
N LEU A 99 -4.83 -9.89 22.39
CA LEU A 99 -4.02 -8.69 22.14
C LEU A 99 -4.49 -7.49 22.98
N ALA A 100 -5.80 -7.30 23.13
CA ALA A 100 -6.36 -6.26 24.00
C ALA A 100 -6.06 -6.52 25.49
N GLY A 101 -6.15 -7.77 25.94
CA GLY A 101 -5.77 -8.19 27.29
C GLY A 101 -4.30 -7.90 27.57
N MET A 102 -3.41 -8.27 26.64
CA MET A 102 -1.98 -8.00 26.74
C MET A 102 -1.70 -6.49 26.86
N TYR A 103 -2.39 -5.65 26.09
CA TYR A 103 -2.29 -4.20 26.20
C TYR A 103 -2.70 -3.70 27.59
N ALA A 104 -3.87 -4.11 28.08
CA ALA A 104 -4.40 -3.68 29.38
C ALA A 104 -3.44 -4.05 30.52
N GLU A 105 -2.87 -5.25 30.49
CA GLU A 105 -1.89 -5.71 31.47
C GLU A 105 -0.59 -4.89 31.42
N VAL A 106 -0.05 -4.64 30.23
CA VAL A 106 1.15 -3.79 30.05
C VAL A 106 0.90 -2.37 30.56
N GLN A 107 -0.30 -1.81 30.34
CA GLN A 107 -0.65 -0.49 30.88
C GLN A 107 -0.80 -0.49 32.40
N ARG A 108 -1.43 -1.51 32.99
CA ARG A 108 -1.56 -1.64 34.45
C ARG A 108 -0.18 -1.70 35.11
N GLU A 109 0.69 -2.57 34.60
CA GLU A 109 2.07 -2.72 35.06
C GLU A 109 2.89 -1.42 34.98
N ARG A 110 2.67 -0.61 33.94
CA ARG A 110 3.32 0.70 33.77
C ARG A 110 2.77 1.73 34.76
N ARG A 111 1.46 1.71 35.04
CA ARG A 111 0.82 2.62 36.01
C ARG A 111 1.29 2.32 37.43
N GLU A 112 1.27 1.05 37.84
CA GLU A 112 1.74 0.60 39.16
C GLU A 112 3.19 1.02 39.39
N ARG A 113 4.06 0.82 38.39
CA ARG A 113 5.47 1.26 38.48
C ARG A 113 5.64 2.75 38.59
N LYS A 114 4.89 3.54 37.82
CA LYS A 114 4.92 5.00 37.91
C LYS A 114 4.46 5.50 39.28
N GLN A 115 3.62 4.74 39.97
CA GLN A 115 3.17 5.06 41.34
C GLN A 115 4.21 4.65 42.39
N THR A 116 4.90 3.52 42.20
CA THR A 116 5.91 3.04 43.17
C THR A 116 7.28 3.69 43.00
N ALA A 117 7.65 4.05 41.78
CA ALA A 117 8.92 4.71 41.48
C ALA A 117 8.69 6.23 41.47
N ASN A 118 9.13 6.92 42.53
CA ASN A 118 9.16 8.38 42.59
C ASN A 118 9.98 8.96 41.42
N GLN A 119 9.31 9.35 40.33
CA GLN A 119 9.78 10.16 39.18
C GLN A 119 11.10 9.77 38.47
N ALA A 120 11.84 8.76 38.93
CA ALA A 120 13.03 8.26 38.25
C ALA A 120 12.60 7.50 36.99
N SER A 121 13.26 7.79 35.87
CA SER A 121 13.05 7.11 34.59
C SER A 121 13.52 5.65 34.68
N ASP A 122 12.67 4.77 35.19
CA ASP A 122 12.87 3.33 35.12
C ASP A 122 12.74 2.89 33.65
N THR A 123 13.85 2.53 33.04
CA THR A 123 13.95 2.06 31.65
C THR A 123 13.83 0.53 31.54
N THR A 124 13.57 -0.17 32.65
CA THR A 124 13.49 -1.63 32.68
C THR A 124 12.26 -2.15 31.92
N VAL A 125 12.51 -2.90 30.85
CA VAL A 125 11.45 -3.52 30.04
C VAL A 125 11.02 -4.84 30.69
N THR A 126 9.72 -5.06 30.87
CA THR A 126 9.24 -6.34 31.41
C THR A 126 9.26 -7.48 30.42
N PRO A 127 9.27 -8.74 30.90
CA PRO A 127 9.04 -9.88 30.04
C PRO A 127 7.76 -9.75 29.19
N ARG A 128 6.65 -9.25 29.77
CA ARG A 128 5.40 -9.01 29.03
C ARG A 128 5.57 -7.94 27.95
N GLU A 129 6.19 -6.81 28.29
CA GLU A 129 6.46 -5.76 27.31
C GLU A 129 7.41 -6.23 26.20
N GLN A 130 8.41 -7.06 26.53
CA GLN A 130 9.32 -7.66 25.57
C GLN A 130 8.60 -8.62 24.63
N THR A 131 7.67 -9.44 25.14
CA THR A 131 6.80 -10.29 24.32
C THR A 131 5.94 -9.47 23.38
N ALA A 132 5.26 -8.43 23.88
CA ALA A 132 4.45 -7.53 23.06
C ALA A 132 5.28 -6.88 21.93
N ARG A 133 6.49 -6.40 22.23
CA ARG A 133 7.41 -5.85 21.22
C ARG A 133 7.83 -6.88 20.18
N ARG A 134 8.06 -8.13 20.59
CA ARG A 134 8.42 -9.22 19.67
C ARG A 134 7.28 -9.55 18.72
N LEU A 135 6.06 -9.66 19.24
CA LEU A 135 4.84 -9.90 18.47
C LEU A 135 4.56 -8.77 17.47
N ALA A 136 4.71 -7.52 17.91
CA ALA A 136 4.67 -6.34 17.05
C ALA A 136 5.68 -6.41 15.89
N GLY A 137 6.93 -6.83 16.17
CA GLY A 137 7.94 -7.01 15.14
C GLY A 137 7.62 -8.13 14.14
N GLN A 138 7.07 -9.25 14.61
CA GLN A 138 6.61 -10.34 13.75
C GLN A 138 5.56 -9.88 12.75
N PHE A 139 4.65 -8.99 13.16
CA PHE A 139 3.61 -8.48 12.27
C PHE A 139 4.20 -7.69 11.08
N GLN A 140 5.23 -6.87 11.32
CA GLN A 140 5.91 -6.13 10.25
C GLN A 140 6.69 -7.07 9.31
N GLU A 141 7.36 -8.08 9.86
CA GLU A 141 8.06 -9.11 9.08
C GLU A 141 7.09 -9.90 8.20
N LEU A 142 5.88 -10.19 8.71
CA LEU A 142 4.86 -10.94 7.98
C LEU A 142 4.43 -10.24 6.68
N ALA A 143 4.34 -8.90 6.67
CA ALA A 143 4.04 -8.15 5.46
C ALA A 143 5.08 -8.39 4.35
N VAL A 144 6.37 -8.37 4.71
CA VAL A 144 7.47 -8.65 3.77
C VAL A 144 7.46 -10.10 3.31
N VAL A 145 7.21 -11.04 4.23
CA VAL A 145 7.12 -12.46 3.91
C VAL A 145 5.99 -12.74 2.92
N ARG A 146 4.81 -12.14 3.10
CA ARG A 146 3.67 -12.28 2.19
C ARG A 146 3.98 -11.71 0.82
N ALA A 147 4.55 -10.50 0.76
CA ALA A 147 4.96 -9.88 -0.50
C ALA A 147 5.97 -10.76 -1.26
N ALA A 148 6.93 -11.37 -0.57
CA ALA A 148 7.99 -12.18 -1.18
C ALA A 148 7.52 -13.60 -1.58
N LEU A 149 6.69 -14.25 -0.77
CA LEU A 149 6.39 -15.68 -0.91
C LEU A 149 5.01 -15.98 -1.49
N SER A 150 4.03 -15.08 -1.36
CA SER A 150 2.67 -15.38 -1.82
C SER A 150 2.65 -15.57 -3.34
N GLU A 151 1.97 -16.61 -3.82
CA GLU A 151 1.63 -16.70 -5.24
C GLU A 151 0.48 -15.74 -5.62
N ARG A 152 -0.31 -15.29 -4.64
CA ARG A 152 -1.48 -14.40 -4.77
C ARG A 152 -1.05 -12.93 -4.73
N GLN A 153 -0.12 -12.55 -5.59
CA GLN A 153 0.54 -11.24 -5.58
C GLN A 153 -0.44 -10.06 -5.66
N LEU A 154 -1.44 -10.11 -6.55
CA LEU A 154 -2.42 -9.03 -6.67
C LEU A 154 -3.23 -8.86 -5.37
N TYR A 155 -3.57 -9.96 -4.72
CA TYR A 155 -4.29 -9.93 -3.46
C TYR A 155 -3.48 -9.23 -2.37
N GLU A 156 -2.19 -9.55 -2.23
CA GLU A 156 -1.33 -8.89 -1.23
C GLU A 156 -1.14 -7.39 -1.53
N VAL A 157 -0.97 -7.01 -2.81
CA VAL A 157 -0.94 -5.60 -3.22
C VAL A 157 -2.25 -4.88 -2.87
N MET A 158 -3.40 -5.51 -3.10
CA MET A 158 -4.69 -4.93 -2.74
C MET A 158 -4.87 -4.80 -1.22
N VAL A 159 -4.40 -5.78 -0.44
CA VAL A 159 -4.39 -5.68 1.03
C VAL A 159 -3.55 -4.50 1.50
N ASP A 160 -2.34 -4.32 0.94
CA ASP A 160 -1.47 -3.20 1.28
C ASP A 160 -2.09 -1.86 0.89
N PHE A 161 -2.64 -1.77 -0.33
CA PHE A 161 -3.37 -0.59 -0.81
C PHE A 161 -4.50 -0.18 0.15
N TRP A 162 -5.35 -1.12 0.55
CA TRP A 162 -6.46 -0.83 1.46
C TRP A 162 -6.02 -0.54 2.88
N THR A 163 -4.97 -1.19 3.35
CA THR A 163 -4.36 -0.90 4.66
C THR A 163 -3.80 0.51 4.71
N ASN A 164 -3.22 0.98 3.60
CA ASN A 164 -2.75 2.35 3.48
C ASN A 164 -3.90 3.37 3.29
N HIS A 165 -4.96 2.99 2.57
CA HIS A 165 -6.13 3.85 2.37
C HIS A 165 -6.94 4.05 3.65
N PHE A 166 -7.24 2.96 4.37
CA PHE A 166 -7.91 2.96 5.67
C PHE A 166 -6.88 2.83 6.79
N ASN A 167 -5.97 3.82 6.85
CA ASN A 167 -4.82 3.77 7.74
C ASN A 167 -5.22 3.86 9.22
N VAL A 168 -4.58 3.02 10.03
CA VAL A 168 -4.51 3.17 11.49
C VAL A 168 -3.04 3.28 11.89
N TYR A 169 -2.71 4.21 12.80
CA TYR A 169 -1.33 4.40 13.20
C TYR A 169 -0.90 3.35 14.21
N PHE A 170 -0.14 2.36 13.75
CA PHE A 170 0.38 1.24 14.54
C PHE A 170 1.01 1.62 15.89
N ALA A 171 1.63 2.80 16.02
CA ALA A 171 2.26 3.21 17.27
C ALA A 171 1.36 4.06 18.19
N LYS A 172 0.08 4.28 17.86
CA LYS A 172 -0.89 4.97 18.73
C LYS A 172 -1.43 4.01 19.80
N GLY A 173 -0.97 4.14 21.03
CA GLY A 173 -1.63 3.52 22.19
C GLY A 173 -1.95 2.02 22.03
N ALA A 174 -3.24 1.68 22.01
CA ALA A 174 -3.75 0.32 21.86
C ALA A 174 -3.65 -0.22 20.42
N ASP A 175 -3.53 0.63 19.40
CA ASP A 175 -3.45 0.21 17.98
C ASP A 175 -2.26 -0.70 17.70
N ARG A 176 -1.20 -0.63 18.50
CA ARG A 176 -0.07 -1.59 18.44
C ARG A 176 -0.52 -3.05 18.55
N PHE A 177 -1.65 -3.27 19.22
CA PHE A 177 -2.23 -4.58 19.48
C PHE A 177 -3.49 -4.83 18.65
N LEU A 178 -4.21 -3.78 18.25
CA LEU A 178 -5.43 -3.91 17.43
C LEU A 178 -5.14 -4.02 15.92
N THR A 179 -4.02 -3.45 15.45
CA THR A 179 -3.66 -3.42 14.02
C THR A 179 -3.51 -4.81 13.40
N PRO A 180 -2.91 -5.83 14.06
CA PRO A 180 -2.87 -7.19 13.52
C PRO A 180 -4.27 -7.75 13.22
N ASP A 181 -5.18 -7.70 14.20
CA ASP A 181 -6.57 -8.15 14.02
C ASP A 181 -7.31 -7.33 12.95
N TYR A 182 -7.09 -6.02 12.93
CA TYR A 182 -7.64 -5.14 11.91
C TYR A 182 -7.24 -5.61 10.49
N ILE A 183 -5.97 -5.89 10.26
CA ILE A 183 -5.52 -6.33 8.93
C ILE A 183 -6.01 -7.76 8.64
N GLU A 184 -5.85 -8.70 9.57
CA GLU A 184 -6.21 -10.12 9.34
C GLU A 184 -7.72 -10.36 9.18
N HIS A 185 -8.55 -9.70 9.98
CA HIS A 185 -9.98 -10.01 10.05
C HIS A 185 -10.88 -8.91 9.47
N THR A 186 -10.38 -7.68 9.34
CA THR A 186 -11.16 -6.57 8.75
C THR A 186 -10.82 -6.37 7.27
N ILE A 187 -9.55 -6.11 6.96
CA ILE A 187 -9.08 -5.77 5.61
C ILE A 187 -8.99 -7.01 4.71
N ARG A 188 -8.15 -7.98 5.08
CA ARG A 188 -7.81 -9.14 4.23
C ARG A 188 -9.03 -9.89 3.68
N PRO A 189 -10.08 -10.21 4.47
CA PRO A 189 -11.22 -10.95 3.95
C PRO A 189 -12.03 -10.20 2.87
N LYS A 190 -11.86 -8.87 2.78
CA LYS A 190 -12.63 -7.97 1.94
C LYS A 190 -11.80 -7.24 0.89
N ALA A 191 -10.48 -7.48 0.83
CA ALA A 191 -9.57 -6.75 -0.06
C ALA A 191 -9.91 -6.86 -1.56
N MET A 192 -10.53 -7.97 -1.97
CA MET A 192 -11.00 -8.23 -3.35
C MET A 192 -12.54 -8.17 -3.47
N GLY A 193 -13.22 -7.69 -2.42
CA GLY A 193 -14.68 -7.67 -2.31
C GLY A 193 -15.29 -6.34 -2.76
N LYS A 194 -16.51 -6.07 -2.28
CA LYS A 194 -17.16 -4.77 -2.49
C LYS A 194 -16.56 -3.73 -1.57
N PHE A 195 -16.38 -2.51 -2.10
CA PHE A 195 -15.89 -1.37 -1.33
C PHE A 195 -16.80 -1.07 -0.13
N GLU A 196 -18.12 -1.14 -0.29
CA GLU A 196 -19.09 -0.90 0.80
C GLU A 196 -18.86 -1.82 2.00
N ASP A 197 -18.72 -3.13 1.75
CA ASP A 197 -18.48 -4.11 2.81
C ASP A 197 -17.16 -3.83 3.55
N LEU A 198 -16.12 -3.43 2.80
CA LEU A 198 -14.83 -3.05 3.37
C LEU A 198 -14.95 -1.76 4.19
N LEU A 199 -15.59 -0.73 3.65
CA LEU A 199 -15.78 0.56 4.31
C LEU A 199 -16.50 0.38 5.65
N ILE A 200 -17.63 -0.32 5.66
CA ILE A 200 -18.40 -0.58 6.89
C ILE A 200 -17.54 -1.33 7.91
N ALA A 201 -16.87 -2.40 7.47
CA ALA A 201 -16.03 -3.19 8.37
C ALA A 201 -14.88 -2.37 8.97
N THR A 202 -14.26 -1.47 8.20
CA THR A 202 -13.20 -0.60 8.72
C THR A 202 -13.75 0.40 9.74
N ALA A 203 -14.89 1.03 9.47
CA ALA A 203 -15.53 1.99 10.36
C ALA A 203 -15.95 1.39 11.71
N GLU A 204 -16.37 0.13 11.72
CA GLU A 204 -16.78 -0.61 12.92
C GLU A 204 -15.61 -1.29 13.66
N SER A 205 -14.42 -1.30 13.07
CA SER A 205 -13.28 -2.00 13.66
C SER A 205 -12.76 -1.31 14.93
N PRO A 206 -12.39 -2.05 15.99
CA PRO A 206 -11.85 -1.45 17.20
C PRO A 206 -10.58 -0.63 16.98
N ALA A 207 -9.73 -1.03 16.04
CA ALA A 207 -8.54 -0.26 15.68
C ALA A 207 -8.93 1.12 15.13
N MET A 208 -9.89 1.20 14.21
CA MET A 208 -10.33 2.48 13.67
C MET A 208 -11.06 3.35 14.71
N LEU A 209 -11.92 2.73 15.52
CA LEU A 209 -12.63 3.43 16.60
C LEU A 209 -11.67 4.00 17.65
N PHE A 210 -10.61 3.25 17.98
CA PHE A 210 -9.55 3.73 18.87
C PHE A 210 -8.70 4.80 18.19
N TYR A 211 -8.30 4.58 16.94
CA TYR A 211 -7.45 5.50 16.19
C TYR A 211 -8.09 6.89 16.00
N LEU A 212 -9.40 6.95 15.78
CA LEU A 212 -10.15 8.20 15.62
C LEU A 212 -10.68 8.79 16.94
N ASP A 213 -10.38 8.16 18.08
CA ASP A 213 -10.92 8.53 19.39
C ASP A 213 -12.47 8.49 19.46
N ASN A 214 -13.12 7.79 18.51
CA ASN A 214 -14.58 7.63 18.46
C ASN A 214 -15.14 6.89 19.68
N TRP A 215 -14.32 6.08 20.34
CA TRP A 215 -14.69 5.39 21.58
C TRP A 215 -14.92 6.33 22.78
N GLU A 216 -14.37 7.55 22.74
CA GLU A 216 -14.61 8.60 23.74
C GLU A 216 -15.85 9.45 23.39
N SER A 217 -16.40 9.27 22.19
CA SER A 217 -17.51 10.06 21.70
C SER A 217 -18.82 9.64 22.38
N VAL A 218 -19.24 10.44 23.35
CA VAL A 218 -20.57 10.37 23.95
C VAL A 218 -21.43 11.51 23.39
N ALA A 219 -22.58 11.18 22.78
CA ALA A 219 -23.55 12.20 22.41
C ALA A 219 -24.11 12.85 23.71
N PRO A 220 -24.24 14.19 23.77
CA PRO A 220 -24.84 14.87 24.91
C PRO A 220 -26.33 14.56 25.08
#